data_AF-U7GD94-F1
#
_entry.id   AF-U7GD94-F1
#
_cell.length_a   1.000
_cell.length_b   1.000
_cell.length_c   1.000
_cell.angle_alpha   90.00
_cell.angle_beta   90.00
_cell.angle_gamma   90.00
#
_symmetry.space_group_name_H-M   'P 1'
#
loop_
_entity.id
_entity.type
_entity.pdbx_description
1 polymer ?
#
loop_
_entity_poly.entity_id
_entity_poly.type
_entity_poly.pdbx_seq_one_letter_code
_entity_poly.pdbx_strand_id
1 'polypeptide(L)'
;MDKILTEDQIANVGLSGWLIGIILFITSSIVLPLIILAYKKFKNRKAAQRARLYIQLKPIWDRNHQIFIEFGPHENNDAFYNQEGNATDEWRKKVKQIMLPNHQKIRDICSENLLLMTVEERDLYNQYEDHVTDFKSCHESGYLPNRRFPQDVVTIFKD
;
A
#
# COMPACT_ATOMS: atom_id res chain seq x y z
N MET A 1 -45.89 31.77 31.66
CA MET A 1 -45.84 30.42 32.26
C MET A 1 -46.17 29.47 31.14
N ASP A 2 -45.13 29.00 30.48
CA ASP A 2 -45.23 28.26 29.24
C ASP A 2 -45.86 26.89 29.49
N LYS A 3 -46.91 26.61 28.74
CA LYS A 3 -47.63 25.34 28.78
C LYS A 3 -46.68 24.24 28.30
N ILE A 4 -46.16 23.50 29.27
CA ILE A 4 -45.74 22.12 29.07
C ILE A 4 -46.94 21.42 28.42
N LEU A 5 -46.72 20.82 27.25
CA LEU A 5 -47.71 20.14 26.41
C LEU A 5 -48.78 19.43 27.26
N THR A 6 -50.05 19.80 27.08
CA THR A 6 -51.18 19.17 27.79
C THR A 6 -51.37 17.73 27.33
N GLU A 7 -51.78 16.82 28.21
CA GLU A 7 -51.92 15.37 27.93
C GLU A 7 -52.71 15.08 26.63
N ASP A 8 -53.75 15.87 26.33
CA ASP A 8 -54.54 15.76 25.10
C ASP A 8 -53.74 16.03 23.81
N GLN A 9 -52.72 16.90 23.85
CA GLN A 9 -51.85 17.17 22.70
C GLN A 9 -50.88 16.02 22.45
N ILE A 10 -50.49 15.29 23.50
CA ILE A 10 -49.64 14.11 23.43
C ILE A 10 -50.41 12.87 22.95
N ALA A 11 -51.72 12.80 23.25
CA ALA A 11 -52.60 11.75 22.74
C ALA A 11 -52.94 11.91 21.24
N ASN A 12 -52.94 13.14 20.71
CA ASN A 12 -53.36 13.46 19.34
C ASN A 12 -52.27 13.35 18.26
N VAL A 13 -51.00 13.07 18.61
CA VAL A 13 -49.92 12.87 17.61
C VAL A 13 -49.99 11.54 16.85
N GLY A 14 -50.98 10.69 17.18
CA GLY A 14 -51.19 9.39 16.55
C GLY A 14 -50.08 8.37 16.84
N LEU A 15 -50.37 7.08 16.65
CA LEU A 15 -49.39 5.99 16.83
C LEU A 15 -48.11 6.22 16.00
N SER A 16 -48.22 6.95 14.88
CA SER A 16 -47.14 7.27 13.95
C SER A 16 -46.07 8.19 14.53
N GLY A 17 -46.43 9.22 15.31
CA GLY A 17 -45.46 10.18 15.87
C GLY A 17 -44.53 9.54 16.91
N TRP A 18 -45.09 8.72 17.81
CA TRP A 18 -44.34 7.97 18.82
C TRP A 18 -43.43 6.91 18.19
N LEU A 19 -43.93 6.19 17.18
CA LEU A 19 -43.12 5.24 16.41
C LEU A 19 -41.94 5.93 15.71
N ILE A 20 -42.15 7.09 15.08
CA ILE A 20 -41.08 7.87 14.46
C ILE A 20 -40.05 8.30 15.50
N GLY A 21 -40.48 8.81 16.66
CA GLY A 21 -39.57 9.20 17.75
C GLY A 21 -38.73 8.03 18.27
N ILE A 22 -39.35 6.86 18.46
CA ILE A 22 -38.66 5.62 18.87
C ILE A 22 -37.66 5.18 17.79
N ILE A 23 -38.04 5.20 16.51
CA ILE A 23 -37.15 4.86 15.40
C ILE A 23 -35.96 5.83 15.35
N LEU A 24 -36.18 7.14 15.47
CA LEU A 24 -35.12 8.15 15.50
C LEU A 24 -34.19 7.97 16.72
N PHE A 25 -34.75 7.61 17.87
CA PHE A 25 -33.97 7.34 19.07
C PHE A 25 -33.13 6.07 18.94
N ILE A 26 -33.71 4.95 18.46
CA ILE A 26 -33.00 3.69 18.24
C ILE A 26 -31.91 3.86 17.18
N THR A 27 -32.22 4.55 16.08
CA THR A 27 -31.25 4.78 15.01
C THR A 27 -30.07 5.63 15.49
N SER A 28 -30.31 6.70 16.24
CA SER A 28 -29.25 7.57 16.77
C SER A 28 -28.46 6.95 17.93
N SER A 29 -29.12 6.23 18.84
CA SER A 29 -28.51 5.75 20.09
C SER A 29 -27.92 4.35 19.98
N ILE A 30 -28.36 3.54 19.00
CA ILE A 30 -27.97 2.14 18.88
C ILE A 30 -27.37 1.85 17.49
N VAL A 31 -28.12 2.13 16.42
CA VAL A 31 -27.69 1.76 15.07
C VAL A 31 -26.45 2.54 14.63
N LEU A 32 -26.47 3.86 14.76
CA LEU A 32 -25.36 4.72 14.33
C LEU A 32 -24.05 4.42 15.09
N PRO A 33 -24.03 4.27 16.43
CA PRO A 33 -22.83 3.87 17.16
C PRO A 33 -22.28 2.50 16.73
N LEU A 34 -23.15 1.52 16.47
CA LEU A 34 -22.72 0.20 15.99
C LEU A 34 -22.08 0.28 14.61
N ILE A 35 -22.64 1.07 13.69
CA ILE A 35 -22.04 1.32 12.37
C ILE A 35 -20.67 1.98 12.51
N ILE A 36 -20.53 3.00 13.38
CA ILE A 36 -19.26 3.68 13.63
C ILE A 36 -18.22 2.70 14.19
N LEU A 37 -18.59 1.85 15.15
CA LEU A 37 -17.71 0.84 15.72
C LEU A 37 -17.27 -0.19 14.68
N ALA A 38 -18.20 -0.65 13.84
CA ALA A 38 -17.89 -1.57 12.75
C ALA A 38 -16.91 -0.95 11.75
N TYR A 39 -17.14 0.30 11.36
CA TYR A 39 -16.24 1.05 10.48
C TYR A 39 -14.84 1.23 11.08
N LYS A 40 -14.74 1.64 12.35
CA LYS A 40 -13.45 1.75 13.07
C LYS A 40 -12.71 0.41 13.11
N LYS A 41 -13.41 -0.67 13.44
CA LYS A 41 -12.83 -2.03 13.49
C LYS A 41 -12.32 -2.46 12.12
N PHE A 42 -13.08 -2.19 11.05
CA PHE A 42 -12.67 -2.48 9.69
C PHE A 42 -11.43 -1.67 9.28
N LYS A 43 -11.43 -0.35 9.53
CA LYS A 43 -10.28 0.52 9.24
C LYS A 43 -9.01 0.05 9.96
N ASN A 44 -9.13 -0.34 11.24
CA ASN A 44 -8.02 -0.87 12.01
C ASN A 44 -7.47 -2.18 11.44
N ARG A 45 -8.34 -3.07 10.95
CA ARG A 45 -7.92 -4.32 10.29
C ARG A 45 -7.16 -4.04 8.99
N LYS A 46 -7.66 -3.11 8.17
CA LYS A 46 -6.99 -2.70 6.92
C LYS A 46 -5.60 -2.13 7.21
N ALA A 47 -5.49 -1.19 8.15
CA ALA A 47 -4.21 -0.61 8.54
C ALA A 47 -3.23 -1.66 9.11
N ALA A 48 -3.72 -2.58 9.95
CA ALA A 48 -2.91 -3.66 10.48
C ALA A 48 -2.39 -4.61 9.39
N GLN A 49 -3.18 -4.86 8.34
CA GLN A 49 -2.74 -5.68 7.20
C GLN A 49 -1.68 -4.96 6.37
N ARG A 50 -1.89 -3.67 6.07
CA ARG A 50 -0.91 -2.82 5.37
C ARG A 50 0.43 -2.77 6.13
N ALA A 51 0.39 -2.53 7.44
CA ALA A 51 1.60 -2.53 8.27
C ALA A 51 2.37 -3.86 8.23
N ARG A 52 1.68 -5.01 8.21
CA ARG A 52 2.33 -6.33 8.07
C ARG A 52 3.02 -6.49 6.72
N LEU A 53 2.37 -6.06 5.64
CA LEU A 53 2.95 -6.10 4.29
C LEU A 53 4.18 -5.21 4.20
N TYR A 54 4.13 -4.01 4.77
CA TYR A 54 5.28 -3.11 4.83
C TYR A 54 6.46 -3.74 5.58
N ILE A 55 6.21 -4.35 6.76
CA ILE A 55 7.23 -5.05 7.54
C ILE A 55 7.83 -6.22 6.74
N GLN A 56 7.04 -6.94 5.95
CA GLN A 56 7.50 -8.05 5.12
C GLN A 56 8.35 -7.56 3.93
N LEU A 57 7.94 -6.48 3.27
CA LEU A 57 8.61 -5.92 2.09
C LEU A 57 9.92 -5.23 2.44
N LYS A 58 9.95 -4.47 3.55
CA LYS A 58 11.08 -3.64 3.94
C LYS A 58 12.44 -4.36 3.92
N PRO A 59 12.64 -5.54 4.54
CA PRO A 59 13.93 -6.22 4.48
C PRO A 59 14.32 -6.67 3.07
N ILE A 60 13.36 -6.91 2.18
CA ILE A 60 13.62 -7.27 0.77
C ILE A 60 14.13 -6.06 0.00
N TRP A 61 13.48 -4.90 0.20
CA TRP A 61 13.92 -3.61 -0.33
C TRP A 61 15.33 -3.25 0.15
N ASP A 62 15.53 -3.28 1.47
CA ASP A 62 16.80 -2.94 2.10
C ASP A 62 17.94 -3.83 1.57
N ARG A 63 17.66 -5.13 1.36
CA ARG A 63 18.67 -6.05 0.83
C ARG A 63 19.05 -5.75 -0.61
N ASN A 64 18.09 -5.44 -1.48
CA ASN A 64 18.37 -5.06 -2.86
C ASN A 64 19.13 -3.72 -2.93
N HIS A 65 18.73 -2.76 -2.11
CA HIS A 65 19.40 -1.47 -2.02
C HIS A 65 20.85 -1.61 -1.54
N GLN A 66 21.09 -2.41 -0.49
CA GLN A 66 22.45 -2.68 -0.01
C GLN A 66 23.34 -3.28 -1.10
N ILE A 67 22.85 -4.28 -1.85
CA ILE A 67 23.61 -4.87 -2.96
C ILE A 67 23.91 -3.84 -4.05
N PHE A 68 22.95 -2.97 -4.37
CA PHE A 68 23.15 -1.91 -5.35
C PHE A 68 24.23 -0.92 -4.90
N ILE A 69 24.27 -0.53 -3.63
CA ILE A 69 25.29 0.37 -3.08
C ILE A 69 26.66 -0.31 -3.02
N GLU A 70 26.73 -1.59 -2.67
CA GLU A 70 28.02 -2.29 -2.52
C GLU A 70 28.64 -2.69 -3.86
N PHE A 71 27.83 -3.08 -4.84
CA PHE A 71 28.30 -3.74 -6.07
C PHE A 71 27.78 -3.10 -7.36
N GLY A 72 26.73 -2.28 -7.28
CA GLY A 72 26.03 -1.74 -8.44
C GLY A 72 26.77 -0.57 -9.10
N PRO A 73 26.39 -0.22 -10.34
CA PRO A 73 26.94 0.94 -11.03
C PRO A 73 26.37 2.24 -10.44
N HIS A 74 27.20 2.99 -9.74
CA HIS A 74 26.91 4.34 -9.25
C HIS A 74 28.17 5.21 -9.30
N GLU A 75 28.00 6.53 -9.18
CA GLU A 75 29.03 7.57 -9.37
C GLU A 75 30.37 7.35 -8.62
N ASN A 76 30.37 6.54 -7.55
CA ASN A 76 31.52 6.27 -6.68
C ASN A 76 32.08 4.84 -6.87
N ASN A 77 31.67 4.13 -7.92
CA ASN A 77 32.11 2.76 -8.20
C ASN A 77 32.49 2.64 -9.69
N ASP A 78 33.64 2.01 -9.96
CA ASP A 78 34.22 1.79 -11.30
C ASP A 78 33.26 1.10 -12.28
N ALA A 79 32.22 0.42 -11.77
CA ALA A 79 31.12 -0.13 -12.56
C ALA A 79 30.33 0.92 -13.37
N PHE A 80 30.43 2.22 -13.03
CA PHE A 80 29.77 3.32 -13.75
C PHE A 80 30.33 3.56 -15.16
N TYR A 81 31.61 3.25 -15.40
CA TYR A 81 32.30 3.62 -16.65
C TYR A 81 32.38 2.51 -17.69
N ASN A 82 31.92 1.29 -17.39
CA ASN A 82 31.95 0.20 -18.36
C ASN A 82 30.63 0.10 -19.13
N GLN A 83 30.41 1.09 -20.01
CA GLN A 83 29.25 1.17 -20.92
C GLN A 83 29.13 -0.04 -21.88
N GLU A 84 30.16 -0.89 -21.97
CA GLU A 84 30.17 -2.12 -22.79
C GLU A 84 30.14 -3.44 -21.99
N GLY A 85 29.71 -3.46 -20.73
CA GLY A 85 29.17 -4.69 -20.14
C GLY A 85 29.96 -5.36 -19.01
N ASN A 86 30.74 -4.60 -18.23
CA ASN A 86 31.41 -5.12 -17.04
C ASN A 86 30.96 -4.42 -15.76
N ALA A 87 29.68 -4.56 -15.43
CA ALA A 87 29.38 -4.66 -14.02
C ALA A 87 30.13 -5.89 -13.48
N THR A 88 30.73 -5.78 -12.28
CA THR A 88 31.63 -6.82 -11.75
C THR A 88 30.98 -8.21 -11.82
N ASP A 89 31.77 -9.28 -11.98
CA ASP A 89 31.24 -10.65 -11.93
C ASP A 89 30.39 -10.88 -10.67
N GLU A 90 30.79 -10.26 -9.56
CA GLU A 90 30.05 -10.29 -8.31
C GLU A 90 28.70 -9.55 -8.43
N TRP A 91 28.62 -8.36 -9.04
CA TRP A 91 27.33 -7.71 -9.33
C TRP A 91 26.41 -8.62 -10.14
N ARG A 92 26.87 -9.16 -11.28
CA ARG A 92 26.06 -10.04 -12.14
C ARG A 92 25.53 -11.24 -11.36
N LYS A 93 26.39 -11.83 -10.53
CA LYS A 93 26.04 -12.95 -9.65
C LYS A 93 24.99 -12.55 -8.62
N LYS A 94 25.16 -11.42 -7.91
CA LYS A 94 24.20 -10.93 -6.90
C LYS A 94 22.85 -10.57 -7.52
N VAL A 95 22.85 -9.96 -8.71
CA VAL A 95 21.61 -9.67 -9.45
C VAL A 95 20.83 -10.94 -9.73
N LYS A 96 21.49 -11.94 -10.34
CA LYS A 96 20.85 -13.20 -10.72
C LYS A 96 20.38 -14.01 -9.50
N GLN A 97 21.19 -14.08 -8.45
CA GLN A 97 20.93 -14.95 -7.30
C GLN A 97 20.05 -14.30 -6.23
N ILE A 98 20.01 -12.98 -6.14
CA ILE A 98 19.36 -12.26 -5.03
C ILE A 98 18.39 -11.21 -5.55
N MET A 99 18.85 -10.22 -6.33
CA MET A 99 18.01 -9.06 -6.65
C MET A 99 16.81 -9.42 -7.53
N LEU A 100 17.00 -10.19 -8.60
CA LEU A 100 15.90 -10.62 -9.47
C LEU A 100 14.88 -11.49 -8.71
N PRO A 101 15.27 -12.52 -7.94
CA PRO A 101 14.34 -13.23 -7.07
C PRO A 101 13.62 -12.33 -6.07
N ASN A 102 14.30 -11.35 -5.49
CA ASN A 102 13.70 -10.40 -4.55
C ASN A 102 12.68 -9.48 -5.24
N HIS A 103 13.00 -8.98 -6.44
CA HIS A 103 12.06 -8.18 -7.23
C HIS A 103 10.82 -8.98 -7.60
N GLN A 104 10.97 -10.27 -7.94
CA GLN A 104 9.84 -11.16 -8.15
C GLN A 104 8.98 -11.31 -6.89
N LYS A 105 9.59 -11.61 -5.73
CA LYS A 105 8.86 -11.69 -4.45
C LYS A 105 8.08 -10.42 -4.12
N ILE A 106 8.68 -9.25 -4.36
CA ILE A 106 8.02 -7.97 -4.17
C ILE A 106 6.80 -7.86 -5.10
N ARG A 107 6.96 -8.23 -6.38
CA ARG A 107 5.84 -8.22 -7.34
C ARG A 107 4.72 -9.15 -6.91
N ASP A 108 5.05 -10.35 -6.46
CA ASP A 108 4.07 -11.34 -5.99
C ASP A 108 3.29 -10.77 -4.79
N ILE A 109 3.98 -10.29 -3.75
CA ILE A 109 3.37 -9.68 -2.57
C ILE A 109 2.47 -8.49 -2.95
N CYS A 110 2.94 -7.60 -3.83
CA CYS A 110 2.18 -6.42 -4.21
C CYS A 110 0.95 -6.74 -5.07
N SER A 111 1.10 -7.63 -6.06
CA SER A 111 0.00 -8.00 -6.98
C SER A 111 -1.13 -8.74 -6.26
N GLU A 112 -0.81 -9.57 -5.26
CA GLU A 112 -1.80 -10.23 -4.39
C GLU A 112 -2.57 -9.24 -3.48
N ASN A 113 -2.05 -8.02 -3.30
CA ASN A 113 -2.54 -7.04 -2.32
C ASN A 113 -2.96 -5.69 -2.93
N LEU A 114 -3.23 -5.64 -4.24
CA LEU A 114 -3.60 -4.40 -4.97
C LEU A 114 -4.80 -3.64 -4.36
N LEU A 115 -5.76 -4.36 -3.77
CA LEU A 115 -6.95 -3.78 -3.14
C LEU A 115 -6.64 -3.01 -1.84
N LEU A 116 -5.48 -3.27 -1.24
CA LEU A 116 -5.02 -2.56 -0.05
C LEU A 116 -4.30 -1.26 -0.39
N MET A 117 -3.81 -1.12 -1.62
CA MET A 117 -3.09 0.06 -2.09
C MET A 117 -4.02 1.26 -2.30
N THR A 118 -3.50 2.48 -2.09
CA THR A 118 -4.10 3.71 -2.58
C THR A 118 -3.95 3.82 -4.11
N VAL A 119 -4.51 4.88 -4.71
CA VAL A 119 -4.35 5.10 -6.15
C VAL A 119 -2.88 5.43 -6.46
N GLU A 120 -2.28 6.29 -5.65
CA GLU A 120 -0.91 6.76 -5.79
C GLU A 120 0.09 5.60 -5.61
N GLU A 121 -0.16 4.71 -4.65
CA GLU A 121 0.66 3.51 -4.46
C GLU A 121 0.58 2.55 -5.65
N ARG A 122 -0.59 2.42 -6.31
CA ARG A 122 -0.72 1.61 -7.53
C ARG A 122 0.05 2.22 -8.70
N ASP A 123 0.02 3.54 -8.85
CA ASP A 123 0.78 4.22 -9.90
C ASP A 123 2.29 4.06 -9.69
N LEU A 124 2.76 4.14 -8.44
CA LEU A 124 4.15 3.83 -8.09
C LEU A 124 4.50 2.36 -8.36
N TYR A 125 3.60 1.43 -8.03
CA TYR A 125 3.80 0.01 -8.29
C TYR A 125 3.91 -0.30 -9.79
N ASN A 126 3.07 0.30 -10.63
CA ASN A 126 3.13 0.13 -12.08
C ASN A 126 4.47 0.62 -12.66
N GLN A 127 4.94 1.80 -12.22
CA GLN A 127 6.27 2.30 -12.61
C GLN A 127 7.40 1.37 -12.16
N TYR A 128 7.24 0.75 -11.00
CA TYR A 128 8.19 -0.24 -10.50
C TYR A 128 8.17 -1.54 -11.30
N GLU A 129 7.00 -2.05 -11.71
CA GLU A 129 6.91 -3.25 -12.56
C GLU A 129 7.61 -3.05 -13.91
N ASP A 130 7.38 -1.89 -14.51
CA ASP A 130 8.05 -1.41 -15.69
C ASP A 130 9.58 -1.38 -15.50
N HIS A 131 10.06 -0.80 -14.39
CA HIS A 131 11.48 -0.77 -14.05
C HIS A 131 12.07 -2.17 -13.83
N VAL A 132 11.37 -3.07 -13.15
CA VAL A 132 11.85 -4.45 -12.91
C VAL A 132 11.95 -5.22 -14.22
N THR A 133 10.99 -5.04 -15.12
CA THR A 133 10.99 -5.67 -16.44
C THR A 133 12.21 -5.22 -17.24
N ASP A 134 12.43 -3.91 -17.30
CA ASP A 134 13.61 -3.28 -17.91
C ASP A 134 14.92 -3.77 -17.28
N PHE A 135 14.99 -3.79 -15.95
CA PHE A 135 16.15 -4.24 -15.20
C PHE A 135 16.48 -5.71 -15.49
N LYS A 136 15.46 -6.57 -15.60
CA LYS A 136 15.62 -7.97 -15.99
C LYS A 136 16.12 -8.09 -17.44
N SER A 137 15.49 -7.41 -18.39
CA SER A 137 15.90 -7.40 -19.80
C SER A 137 17.33 -6.89 -19.99
N CYS A 138 17.77 -5.93 -19.19
CA CYS A 138 19.15 -5.46 -19.20
C CYS A 138 20.16 -6.56 -18.86
N HIS A 139 19.85 -7.43 -17.90
CA HIS A 139 20.76 -8.48 -17.46
C HIS A 139 20.62 -9.79 -18.25
N GLU A 140 19.52 -9.97 -18.97
CA GLU A 140 19.28 -11.16 -19.81
C GLU A 140 19.64 -10.93 -21.28
N SER A 141 19.42 -9.72 -21.81
CA SER A 141 19.51 -9.42 -23.24
C SER A 141 20.45 -8.26 -23.58
N GLY A 142 21.05 -7.60 -22.58
CA GLY A 142 21.97 -6.48 -22.79
C GLY A 142 21.31 -5.17 -23.24
N TYR A 143 19.97 -5.09 -23.22
CA TYR A 143 19.25 -3.86 -23.51
C TYR A 143 19.46 -2.84 -22.39
N LEU A 144 19.84 -1.60 -22.70
CA LEU A 144 20.08 -0.56 -21.70
C LEU A 144 18.87 0.40 -21.62
N PRO A 145 17.90 0.15 -20.71
CA PRO A 145 16.78 1.05 -20.49
C PRO A 145 17.24 2.31 -19.74
N ASN A 146 16.64 3.46 -20.07
CA ASN A 146 16.87 4.73 -19.36
C ASN A 146 15.96 4.89 -18.12
N ARG A 147 15.16 3.88 -17.79
CA ARG A 147 14.18 3.96 -16.70
C ARG A 147 14.87 3.77 -15.35
N ARG A 148 14.74 4.77 -14.47
CA ARG A 148 15.29 4.76 -13.12
C ARG A 148 14.35 4.05 -12.14
N PHE A 149 14.91 3.56 -11.03
CA PHE A 149 14.14 2.99 -9.94
C PHE A 149 13.26 4.07 -9.28
N PRO A 150 11.94 3.86 -9.15
CA PRO A 150 11.05 4.82 -8.50
C PRO A 150 11.26 4.77 -6.98
N GLN A 151 12.00 5.74 -6.43
CA GLN A 151 12.44 5.71 -5.03
C GLN A 151 11.29 5.57 -4.03
N ASP A 152 10.16 6.22 -4.29
CA ASP A 152 9.00 6.23 -3.39
C ASP A 152 8.25 4.88 -3.35
N VAL A 153 8.54 3.94 -4.26
CA VAL A 153 7.90 2.61 -4.22
C VAL A 153 8.20 1.86 -2.91
N VAL A 154 9.32 2.15 -2.25
CA VAL A 154 9.70 1.52 -0.99
C VAL A 154 8.79 1.92 0.17
N THR A 155 7.92 2.92 -0.02
CA THR A 155 6.93 3.35 0.97
C THR A 155 5.53 2.80 0.72
N ILE A 156 5.35 1.90 -0.26
CA ILE A 156 4.06 1.24 -0.46
C ILE A 156 3.65 0.48 0.82
N PHE A 157 2.38 0.61 1.23
CA PHE A 157 1.80 0.09 2.46
C PHE A 157 2.33 0.73 3.76
N LYS A 158 3.16 1.77 3.66
CA LYS A 158 3.65 2.52 4.82
C LYS A 158 2.54 3.45 5.33
N ASP A 159 1.84 2.98 6.36
CA ASP A 159 0.87 3.77 7.14
C ASP A 159 1.51 4.41 8.37
#